data_AF-A0A2T1E368-F1
#
_entry.id   AF-A0A2T1E368-F1
#
_cell.length_a   1.000
_cell.length_b   1.000
_cell.length_c   1.000
_cell.angle_alpha   90.00
_cell.angle_beta   90.00
_cell.angle_gamma   90.00
#
_symmetry.space_group_name_H-M   'P 1'
#
loop_
_entity.id
_entity.type
_entity.pdbx_description
1 polymer ?
#
loop_
_entity_poly.entity_id
_entity_poly.type
_entity_poly.pdbx_seq_one_letter_code
_entity_poly.pdbx_strand_id
1 'polypeptide(L)'
;MTDTATTPLTGKALLQKVKELSHLPRRETAKRCGYYTVTKNSQTRVNLTDFYDAVLGARGIPLSPEGSKDGRGREPTYRVSVHKNGQIVIGAAYTQAMGLKPGDEFEIKLGYKHIHLIQLDPGKGESNGSHADA
;
A
#
# COMPACT_ATOMS: atom_id res chain seq x y z
N MET A 1 25.05 26.45 14.32
CA MET A 1 23.69 25.98 14.60
C MET A 1 23.24 25.15 13.42
N THR A 2 22.90 23.87 13.62
CA THR A 2 22.58 22.94 12.53
C THR A 2 21.13 23.11 12.10
N ASP A 3 20.95 23.76 10.95
CA ASP A 3 19.67 24.06 10.33
C ASP A 3 19.06 22.80 9.69
N THR A 4 18.49 21.93 10.52
CA THR A 4 17.66 20.79 10.08
C THR A 4 16.25 21.27 9.81
N ALA A 5 15.89 21.34 8.52
CA ALA A 5 14.52 21.65 8.11
C ALA A 5 13.56 20.58 8.66
N THR A 6 12.55 21.00 9.41
CA THR A 6 11.50 20.11 9.93
C THR A 6 10.54 19.65 8.81
N THR A 7 10.50 20.39 7.70
CA THR A 7 9.64 20.13 6.54
C THR A 7 10.50 19.63 5.37
N PRO A 8 10.13 18.52 4.69
CA PRO A 8 10.88 18.00 3.56
C PRO A 8 10.88 18.98 2.38
N LEU A 9 12.07 19.38 1.93
CA LEU A 9 12.25 20.24 0.76
C LEU A 9 11.92 19.46 -0.51
N THR A 10 11.17 20.05 -1.43
CA THR A 10 10.80 19.41 -2.71
C THR A 10 11.12 20.32 -3.91
N GLY A 11 11.15 19.75 -5.11
CA GLY A 11 11.34 20.50 -6.35
C GLY A 11 12.68 21.23 -6.44
N LYS A 12 12.67 22.48 -6.95
CA LYS A 12 13.88 23.29 -7.16
C LYS A 12 14.65 23.57 -5.87
N ALA A 13 13.95 23.80 -4.76
CA ALA A 13 14.55 24.08 -3.46
C ALA A 13 15.37 22.87 -2.95
N LEU A 14 14.88 21.65 -3.19
CA LEU A 14 15.62 20.43 -2.89
C LEU A 14 16.91 20.32 -3.71
N LEU A 15 16.83 20.55 -5.03
CA LEU A 15 18.01 20.46 -5.90
C LEU A 15 19.10 21.48 -5.52
N GLN A 16 18.70 22.69 -5.15
CA GLN A 16 19.62 23.71 -4.69
C GLN A 16 20.34 23.28 -3.40
N LYS A 17 19.60 22.87 -2.36
CA LYS A 17 20.20 22.37 -1.12
C LYS A 17 21.07 21.13 -1.33
N VAL A 18 20.65 20.21 -2.20
CA VAL A 18 21.44 19.00 -2.51
C VAL A 18 22.76 19.36 -3.19
N LYS A 19 22.77 20.40 -4.04
CA LYS A 19 23.99 20.92 -4.67
C LYS A 19 24.91 21.61 -3.65
N GLU A 20 24.36 22.37 -2.72
CA GLU A 20 25.13 23.01 -1.63
C GLU A 20 25.75 21.96 -0.67
N LEU A 21 25.00 20.88 -0.42
CA LEU A 21 25.37 19.79 0.47
C LEU A 21 26.02 18.60 -0.26
N SER A 22 26.53 18.79 -1.48
CA SER A 22 27.14 17.71 -2.27
C SER A 22 28.46 17.20 -1.68
N HIS A 23 29.07 17.98 -0.79
CA HIS A 23 30.29 17.62 -0.05
C HIS A 23 30.01 16.65 1.12
N LEU A 24 28.74 16.45 1.49
CA LEU A 24 28.33 15.59 2.60
C LEU A 24 27.84 14.24 2.11
N PRO A 25 27.88 13.21 2.98
CA PRO A 25 27.28 11.92 2.69
C PRO A 25 25.77 12.07 2.47
N ARG A 26 25.23 11.34 1.50
CA ARG A 26 23.81 11.41 1.10
C ARG A 26 22.83 11.29 2.27
N ARG A 27 23.17 10.48 3.28
CA ARG A 27 22.36 10.29 4.49
C ARG A 27 22.24 11.57 5.33
N GLU A 28 23.30 12.36 5.40
CA GLU A 28 23.30 13.63 6.13
C GLU A 28 22.61 14.72 5.32
N THR A 29 22.83 14.76 4.00
CA THR A 29 22.12 15.64 3.08
C THR A 29 20.60 15.42 3.16
N ALA A 30 20.14 14.16 3.12
CA ALA A 30 18.73 13.82 3.28
C ALA A 30 18.15 14.31 4.62
N LYS A 31 18.89 14.12 5.72
CA LYS A 31 18.51 14.64 7.05
C LYS A 31 18.38 16.17 7.06
N ARG A 32 19.33 16.89 6.47
CA ARG A 32 19.29 18.37 6.36
C ARG A 32 18.23 18.91 5.39
N CYS A 33 17.77 18.06 4.46
CA CYS A 33 16.67 18.34 3.54
C CYS A 33 15.28 17.98 4.11
N GLY A 34 15.20 17.50 5.36
CA GLY A 34 13.94 17.18 6.04
C GLY A 34 13.42 15.76 5.82
N TYR A 35 14.23 14.86 5.24
CA TYR A 35 13.87 13.46 5.00
C TYR A 35 14.27 12.56 6.18
N TYR A 36 13.71 12.84 7.34
CA TYR A 36 13.92 12.02 8.54
C TYR A 36 12.65 11.96 9.39
N THR A 37 12.53 10.89 10.17
CA THR A 37 11.46 10.70 11.13
C THR A 37 12.07 10.48 12.51
N VAL A 38 11.55 11.21 13.51
CA VAL A 38 11.90 11.02 14.91
C VAL A 38 10.86 10.08 15.51
N THR A 39 11.29 8.91 15.95
CA THR A 39 10.41 7.96 16.65
C THR A 39 10.21 8.37 18.11
N LYS A 40 9.18 7.83 18.77
CA LYS A 40 8.88 8.09 20.19
C LYS A 40 10.06 7.81 21.15
N ASN A 41 11.01 6.96 20.73
CA ASN A 41 12.22 6.64 21.49
C ASN A 41 13.40 7.59 21.18
N SER A 42 13.14 8.76 20.61
CA SER A 42 14.14 9.74 20.17
C SER A 42 15.15 9.22 19.13
N GLN A 43 14.92 8.05 18.52
CA GLN A 43 15.75 7.57 17.41
C GLN A 43 15.35 8.29 16.12
N THR A 44 16.35 8.92 15.50
CA THR A 44 16.22 9.53 14.17
C THR A 44 16.46 8.49 13.08
N ARG A 45 15.44 8.21 12.27
CA ARG A 45 15.55 7.38 11.07
C ARG A 45 15.54 8.29 9.85
N VAL A 46 16.53 8.16 8.97
CA VAL A 46 16.59 8.91 7.72
C VAL A 46 15.84 8.13 6.66
N ASN A 47 14.91 8.77 5.94
CA ASN A 47 14.19 8.14 4.84
C ASN A 47 14.88 8.46 3.52
N LEU A 48 15.80 7.57 3.12
CA LEU A 48 16.56 7.73 1.87
C LEU A 48 15.70 7.52 0.63
N THR A 49 14.68 6.66 0.70
CA THR A 49 13.78 6.37 -0.43
C THR A 49 13.03 7.62 -0.83
N ASP A 50 12.29 8.23 0.10
CA ASP A 50 11.55 9.47 -0.13
C ASP A 50 12.47 10.61 -0.63
N PHE A 51 13.71 10.67 -0.13
CA PHE A 51 14.69 11.66 -0.58
C PHE A 51 15.07 11.47 -2.05
N TYR A 52 15.36 10.23 -2.46
CA TYR A 52 15.69 9.94 -3.86
C TYR A 52 14.50 10.19 -4.78
N ASP A 53 13.31 9.78 -4.36
CA ASP A 53 12.08 10.03 -5.10
C ASP A 53 11.88 11.54 -5.29
N ALA A 54 12.04 12.34 -4.24
CA ALA A 54 11.91 13.78 -4.38
C ALA A 54 13.00 14.41 -5.28
N VAL A 55 14.23 13.88 -5.27
CA VAL A 55 15.31 14.34 -6.17
C VAL A 55 15.01 13.97 -7.62
N LEU A 56 14.52 12.76 -7.88
CA LEU A 56 14.17 12.28 -9.22
C LEU A 56 12.96 13.05 -9.76
N GLY A 57 11.92 13.25 -8.96
CA GLY A 57 10.76 14.07 -9.30
C GLY A 57 11.13 15.53 -9.55
N ALA A 58 12.03 16.10 -8.75
CA ALA A 58 12.53 17.46 -8.97
C ALA A 58 13.33 17.61 -10.28
N ARG A 59 13.94 16.54 -10.78
CA ARG A 59 14.62 16.50 -12.10
C ARG A 59 13.67 16.29 -13.28
N GLY A 60 12.36 16.16 -13.01
CA GLY A 60 11.37 15.91 -14.05
C GLY A 60 11.35 14.47 -14.55
N ILE A 61 11.95 13.52 -13.81
CA ILE A 61 11.78 12.10 -14.09
C ILE A 61 10.40 11.71 -13.56
N PRO A 62 9.48 11.23 -14.41
CA PRO A 62 8.16 10.82 -13.98
C PRO A 62 8.32 9.60 -13.07
N LEU A 63 8.24 9.85 -11.77
CA LEU A 63 7.95 8.82 -10.79
C LEU A 63 6.46 8.61 -10.86
N SER A 64 6.00 7.44 -11.31
CA SER A 64 4.58 7.12 -11.36
C SER A 64 3.93 7.49 -10.01
N PRO A 65 3.02 8.47 -9.98
CA PRO A 65 2.36 8.89 -8.74
C PRO A 65 1.24 7.93 -8.33
N GLU A 66 1.00 6.86 -9.10
CA GLU A 66 -0.04 5.86 -8.84
C GLU A 66 0.32 4.87 -7.72
N GLY A 67 1.52 4.98 -7.13
CA GLY A 67 1.80 4.39 -5.85
C GLY A 67 1.34 5.33 -4.74
N SER A 68 0.04 5.30 -4.41
CA SER A 68 -0.48 5.87 -3.16
C SER A 68 0.51 5.64 -2.03
N LYS A 69 0.79 6.69 -1.27
CA LYS A 69 1.67 6.73 -0.08
C LYS A 69 1.18 5.84 1.08
N ASP A 70 0.71 4.64 0.80
CA ASP A 70 0.54 3.54 1.74
C ASP A 70 1.61 2.49 1.43
N GLY A 71 2.84 2.82 1.81
CA GLY A 71 4.01 1.93 1.75
C GLY A 71 3.92 0.72 2.68
N ARG A 72 2.87 -0.09 2.54
CA ARG A 72 2.63 -1.34 3.27
C ARG A 72 1.99 -2.45 2.44
N GLY A 73 1.96 -2.34 1.11
CA GLY A 73 1.46 -3.40 0.24
C GLY A 73 2.58 -4.20 -0.40
N ARG A 74 2.67 -5.50 -0.12
CA ARG A 74 3.26 -6.43 -1.10
C ARG A 74 2.27 -6.56 -2.23
N GLU A 75 2.75 -6.67 -3.46
CA GLU A 75 1.88 -7.03 -4.58
C GLU A 75 1.11 -8.33 -4.24
N PRO A 76 -0.20 -8.41 -4.55
CA PRO A 76 -0.96 -9.61 -4.30
C PRO A 76 -0.35 -10.75 -5.11
N THR A 77 0.17 -11.78 -4.42
CA THR A 77 0.75 -12.96 -5.06
C THR A 77 -0.31 -13.92 -5.59
N TYR A 78 -1.59 -13.58 -5.42
CA TYR A 78 -2.77 -14.40 -5.74
C TYR A 78 -2.70 -15.81 -5.11
N ARG A 79 -2.00 -15.92 -3.97
CA ARG A 79 -1.83 -17.15 -3.22
C ARG A 79 -2.06 -16.88 -1.74
N VAL A 80 -2.79 -17.79 -1.09
CA VAL A 80 -3.04 -17.78 0.35
C VAL A 80 -2.82 -19.19 0.90
N SER A 81 -2.27 -19.27 2.09
CA SER A 81 -2.09 -20.53 2.82
C SER A 81 -3.14 -20.65 3.91
N VAL A 82 -3.56 -21.87 4.22
CA VAL A 82 -4.43 -22.14 5.37
C VAL A 82 -3.68 -21.77 6.65
N HIS A 83 -4.30 -20.95 7.49
CA HIS A 83 -3.74 -20.53 8.77
C HIS A 83 -3.74 -21.70 9.79
N LYS A 84 -2.99 -21.58 10.89
CA LYS A 84 -2.93 -22.61 11.94
C LYS A 84 -4.30 -22.94 12.56
N ASN A 85 -5.25 -22.01 12.47
CA ASN A 85 -6.63 -22.17 12.94
C ASN A 85 -7.56 -22.82 11.89
N GLY A 86 -7.05 -23.22 10.72
CA GLY A 86 -7.83 -23.82 9.65
C GLY A 86 -8.54 -22.85 8.72
N GLN A 87 -8.37 -21.53 8.90
CA GLN A 87 -9.06 -20.53 8.09
C GLN A 87 -8.24 -20.09 6.87
N ILE A 88 -8.94 -19.69 5.80
CA ILE A 88 -8.40 -18.98 4.65
C ILE A 88 -8.94 -17.55 4.70
N VAL A 89 -8.04 -16.56 4.72
CA VAL A 89 -8.41 -15.14 4.79
C VAL A 89 -8.14 -14.48 3.44
N ILE A 90 -9.16 -13.83 2.88
CA ILE A 90 -9.01 -13.00 1.68
C ILE A 90 -8.55 -11.60 2.14
N GLY A 91 -7.34 -11.22 1.73
CA GLY A 91 -6.78 -9.91 2.06
C GLY A 91 -7.49 -8.75 1.36
N ALA A 92 -7.40 -7.56 1.94
CA ALA A 92 -8.09 -6.35 1.45
C ALA A 92 -7.75 -5.98 0.00
N ALA A 93 -6.56 -6.30 -0.49
CA ALA A 93 -6.18 -6.03 -1.87
C ALA A 93 -7.12 -6.72 -2.88
N TYR A 94 -7.58 -7.92 -2.58
CA TYR A 94 -8.49 -8.67 -3.48
C TYR A 94 -9.92 -8.14 -3.39
N THR A 95 -10.41 -7.83 -2.19
CA THR A 95 -11.77 -7.30 -2.02
C THR A 95 -11.89 -5.89 -2.61
N GLN A 96 -10.86 -5.06 -2.50
CA GLN A 96 -10.79 -3.75 -3.15
C GLN A 96 -10.72 -3.86 -4.67
N ALA A 97 -9.91 -4.80 -5.22
CA ALA A 97 -9.84 -5.03 -6.66
C ALA A 97 -11.18 -5.51 -7.24
N MET A 98 -11.98 -6.24 -6.46
CA MET A 98 -13.35 -6.64 -6.81
C MET A 98 -14.40 -5.56 -6.50
N GLY A 99 -14.03 -4.42 -5.90
CA GLY A 99 -14.95 -3.34 -5.58
C GLY A 99 -15.96 -3.66 -4.46
N LEU A 100 -15.67 -4.65 -3.61
CA LEU A 100 -16.55 -5.08 -2.55
C LEU A 100 -16.66 -4.05 -1.43
N LYS A 101 -17.85 -3.96 -0.83
CA LYS A 101 -18.19 -3.02 0.23
C LYS A 101 -18.51 -3.76 1.53
N PRO A 102 -18.33 -3.10 2.69
CA PRO A 102 -18.82 -3.64 3.95
C PRO A 102 -20.34 -3.89 3.85
N GLY A 103 -20.77 -5.11 4.17
CA GLY A 103 -22.17 -5.53 4.05
C GLY A 103 -22.45 -6.44 2.84
N ASP A 104 -21.51 -6.59 1.91
CA ASP A 104 -21.63 -7.59 0.84
C ASP A 104 -21.54 -9.00 1.44
N GLU A 105 -22.52 -9.84 1.10
CA GLU A 105 -22.61 -11.22 1.57
C GLU A 105 -22.33 -12.21 0.43
N PHE A 106 -21.84 -13.40 0.80
CA PHE A 106 -21.51 -14.45 -0.14
C PHE A 106 -22.07 -15.80 0.33
N GLU A 107 -22.71 -16.52 -0.58
CA GLU A 107 -23.03 -17.93 -0.39
C GLU A 107 -21.77 -18.76 -0.67
N ILE A 108 -21.46 -19.71 0.22
CA ILE A 108 -20.32 -20.61 0.08
C ILE A 108 -20.82 -21.95 -0.46
N LYS A 109 -20.37 -22.32 -1.67
CA LYS A 109 -20.61 -23.65 -2.24
C LYS A 109 -19.31 -24.45 -2.30
N LEU A 110 -19.36 -25.66 -1.78
CA LEU A 110 -18.23 -26.59 -1.82
C LEU A 110 -18.32 -27.45 -3.09
N GLY A 111 -17.28 -27.39 -3.91
CA GLY A 111 -17.05 -28.29 -5.04
C GLY A 111 -15.95 -29.30 -4.74
N TYR A 112 -15.69 -30.22 -5.67
CA TYR A 112 -14.55 -31.14 -5.55
C TYR A 112 -13.24 -30.34 -5.66
N LYS A 113 -12.51 -30.19 -4.55
CA LYS A 113 -11.26 -29.41 -4.42
C LYS A 113 -11.37 -27.91 -4.69
N HIS A 114 -12.57 -27.34 -4.76
CA HIS A 114 -12.79 -25.91 -4.99
C HIS A 114 -13.85 -25.35 -4.02
N ILE A 115 -13.67 -24.09 -3.61
CA ILE A 115 -14.67 -23.32 -2.86
C ILE A 115 -15.16 -22.22 -3.79
N HIS A 116 -16.46 -22.19 -4.04
CA HIS A 116 -17.11 -21.14 -4.81
C HIS A 116 -17.74 -20.14 -3.84
N LEU A 117 -17.38 -18.87 -4.00
CA LEU A 117 -18.03 -17.75 -3.33
C LEU A 117 -18.96 -17.09 -4.35
N ILE A 118 -20.26 -17.07 -4.06
CA ILE A 118 -21.28 -16.48 -4.92
C ILE A 118 -21.82 -15.25 -4.20
N GLN A 119 -21.62 -14.07 -4.77
CA GLN A 119 -22.12 -12.83 -4.18
C GLN A 119 -23.64 -12.86 -4.14
N LEU A 120 -24.20 -12.57 -2.97
CA LEU A 120 -25.64 -12.42 -2.79
C LEU A 120 -26.00 -10.97 -3.08
N ASP A 121 -26.81 -10.75 -4.11
CA ASP A 121 -27.40 -9.44 -4.33
C ASP A 121 -28.45 -9.17 -3.23
N PRO A 122 -28.43 -8.00 -2.57
CA PRO A 122 -29.36 -7.65 -1.49
C PRO A 122 -30.83 -7.46 -1.96
N GLY A 123 -31.21 -8.00 -3.12
CA GLY A 123 -32.54 -7.89 -3.72
C GLY A 123 -33.03 -9.14 -4.46
N LYS A 124 -32.35 -10.29 -4.37
CA LYS A 124 -32.86 -11.58 -4.88
C LYS A 124 -32.97 -12.61 -3.76
N GLY A 125 -33.89 -12.34 -2.84
CA GLY A 125 -34.59 -13.41 -2.14
C GLY A 125 -35.49 -14.13 -3.15
N GLU A 126 -35.31 -15.43 -3.29
CA GLU A 126 -36.26 -16.41 -3.85
C GLU A 126 -36.66 -16.27 -5.34
N SER A 127 -36.15 -17.19 -6.17
CA SER A 127 -36.96 -17.81 -7.23
C SER A 127 -36.54 -19.27 -7.44
N ASN A 128 -37.57 -20.13 -7.50
CA ASN A 128 -37.60 -21.58 -7.34
C ASN A 128 -36.80 -22.41 -8.35
N GLY A 129 -36.47 -23.63 -7.91
CA GLY A 129 -36.18 -24.78 -8.76
C GLY A 129 -36.39 -26.10 -8.02
N SER A 130 -37.63 -26.37 -7.62
CA SER A 130 -38.08 -27.71 -7.22
C SER A 130 -37.87 -28.68 -8.39
N HIS A 131 -37.11 -29.75 -8.20
CA HIS A 131 -37.17 -30.92 -9.06
C HIS A 131 -37.56 -32.13 -8.23
N ALA A 132 -38.86 -32.46 -8.28
CA ALA A 132 -39.38 -33.77 -7.96
C ALA A 132 -39.58 -34.55 -9.27
N ASP A 133 -39.33 -35.86 -9.17
CA ASP A 133 -39.75 -37.00 -9.97
C ASP A 133 -39.40 -37.10 -11.47
N ALA A 134 -38.55 -38.09 -11.76
CA ALA A 134 -38.91 -39.26 -12.57
C ALA A 134 -38.14 -40.50 -12.07
#